data_AF-A0A1F5G3Z6-F1
#
_entry.id   AF-A0A1F5G3Z6-F1
#
_cell.length_a   1.000
_cell.length_b   1.000
_cell.length_c   1.000
_cell.angle_alpha   90.00
_cell.angle_beta   90.00
_cell.angle_gamma   90.00
#
_symmetry.space_group_name_H-M   'P 1'
#
loop_
_entity.id
_entity.type
_entity.pdbx_description
1 polymer ?
#
loop_
_entity_poly.entity_id
_entity_poly.type
_entity_poly.pdbx_seq_one_letter_code
_entity_poly.pdbx_strand_id
1 'polypeptide(L)'
;MQFTTTISLPKNLSAEIEKQVAEGKYSSRSEFIRSAVRTYLLFEKGKLSWEILAAPFRSYAKEKGLMERDILEAVERGRSGTKNSKSRK
;
A
#
# COMPACT_ATOMS: atom_id res chain seq x y z
N MET A 1 29.83 4.30 1.46
CA MET A 1 29.35 3.25 2.39
C MET A 1 27.95 2.83 1.98
N GLN A 2 27.71 1.52 1.85
CA GLN A 2 26.39 0.99 1.51
C GLN A 2 25.73 0.57 2.83
N PHE A 3 24.66 1.27 3.22
CA PHE A 3 23.92 0.97 4.45
C PHE A 3 22.85 -0.07 4.14
N THR A 4 22.90 -1.20 4.83
CA THR A 4 21.89 -2.25 4.77
C THR A 4 21.15 -2.30 6.10
N THR A 5 19.83 -2.51 6.03
CA THR A 5 18.98 -2.60 7.22
C THR A 5 18.00 -3.74 7.03
N THR A 6 17.92 -4.60 8.04
CA THR A 6 16.94 -5.68 8.09
C THR A 6 15.67 -5.15 8.72
N ILE A 7 14.53 -5.38 8.07
CA ILE A 7 13.21 -5.01 8.56
C ILE A 7 12.31 -6.25 8.61
N SER A 8 11.39 -6.28 9.56
CA SER A 8 10.34 -7.29 9.63
C SER A 8 9.03 -6.67 9.19
N LEU A 9 8.35 -7.34 8.26
CA LEU A 9 7.06 -6.88 7.75
C LEU A 9 5.95 -7.87 8.13
N PRO A 10 4.72 -7.37 8.38
CA PRO A 10 3.53 -8.20 8.41
C PRO A 10 3.43 -9.09 7.16
N LYS A 11 2.97 -10.33 7.33
CA LYS A 11 2.93 -11.34 6.25
C LYS A 11 2.15 -10.87 5.02
N ASN A 12 1.04 -10.16 5.23
CA ASN A 12 0.22 -9.59 4.16
C ASN A 12 0.98 -8.54 3.34
N LEU A 13 1.78 -7.68 3.99
CA LEU A 13 2.59 -6.69 3.29
C LEU A 13 3.74 -7.36 2.52
N SER A 14 4.36 -8.38 3.10
CA SER A 14 5.39 -9.15 2.38
C SER A 14 4.81 -9.80 1.13
N ALA A 15 3.62 -10.40 1.21
CA ALA A 15 2.97 -11.04 0.05
C ALA A 15 2.63 -10.02 -1.05
N GLU A 16 2.15 -8.83 -0.68
CA GLU A 16 1.86 -7.77 -1.65
C GLU A 16 3.13 -7.27 -2.35
N ILE A 17 4.25 -7.14 -1.63
CA ILE A 17 5.53 -6.75 -2.24
C ILE A 17 5.97 -7.79 -3.27
N GLU A 18 5.92 -9.08 -2.93
CA GLU A 18 6.29 -10.16 -3.85
C GLU A 18 5.41 -10.15 -5.10
N LYS A 19 4.10 -9.90 -4.95
CA LYS A 19 3.18 -9.75 -6.08
C LYS A 19 3.57 -8.60 -7.01
N GLN A 20 3.90 -7.43 -6.47
CA GLN A 20 4.27 -6.26 -7.27
C GLN A 20 5.59 -6.47 -8.02
N VAL A 21 6.53 -7.23 -7.44
CA VAL A 21 7.76 -7.65 -8.13
C VAL A 21 7.46 -8.68 -9.22
N ALA A 22 6.61 -9.67 -8.94
CA ALA A 22 6.21 -10.68 -9.91
C ALA A 22 5.45 -10.10 -11.11
N GLU A 23 4.65 -9.04 -10.90
CA GLU A 23 3.97 -8.27 -11.95
C GLU A 23 4.92 -7.36 -12.76
N GLY A 24 6.22 -7.35 -12.43
CA GLY A 24 7.22 -6.55 -13.14
C GLY A 24 7.16 -5.05 -12.86
N LYS A 25 6.34 -4.61 -11.89
CA LYS A 25 6.24 -3.19 -11.51
C LYS A 25 7.48 -2.69 -10.76
N TYR A 26 8.21 -3.61 -10.14
CA TYR A 26 9.49 -3.35 -9.48
C TYR A 26 10.47 -4.45 -9.82
N SER A 27 11.73 -4.10 -10.03
CA SER A 27 12.83 -5.02 -10.29
C SER A 27 13.17 -5.91 -9.09
N SER A 28 12.92 -5.43 -7.87
CA SER A 28 13.23 -6.14 -6.63
C SER A 28 12.46 -5.62 -5.44
N ARG A 29 12.38 -6.45 -4.39
CA ARG A 29 11.85 -6.06 -3.08
C ARG A 29 12.52 -4.82 -2.50
N SER A 30 13.85 -4.74 -2.62
CA SER A 30 14.63 -3.60 -2.11
C SER A 30 14.34 -2.32 -2.88
N GLU A 31 14.07 -2.40 -4.19
CA GLU A 31 13.61 -1.25 -4.95
C GLU A 31 12.24 -0.77 -4.47
N PHE A 32 11.28 -1.70 -4.30
CA PHE A 32 9.96 -1.37 -3.75
C PHE A 32 10.07 -0.62 -2.43
N ILE A 33 10.85 -1.15 -1.46
CA ILE A 33 11.02 -0.53 -0.15
C ILE A 33 11.69 0.84 -0.25
N ARG A 34 12.72 0.99 -1.08
CA ARG A 34 13.37 2.30 -1.30
C ARG A 34 12.40 3.33 -1.89
N SER A 35 11.55 2.93 -2.82
CA SER A 35 10.51 3.79 -3.39
C SER A 35 9.49 4.23 -2.33
N ALA A 36 9.01 3.29 -1.51
CA ALA A 36 8.08 3.57 -0.42
C ALA A 36 8.67 4.53 0.63
N VAL A 37 9.90 4.27 1.09
CA VAL A 37 10.60 5.13 2.05
C VAL A 37 10.85 6.52 1.45
N ARG A 38 11.28 6.61 0.19
CA ARG A 38 11.47 7.89 -0.50
C ARG A 38 10.18 8.70 -0.53
N THR A 39 9.06 8.05 -0.88
CA THR A 39 7.75 8.69 -0.94
C THR A 39 7.31 9.22 0.43
N TYR A 40 7.48 8.41 1.48
CA TYR A 40 7.20 8.83 2.86
C TYR A 40 8.04 10.04 3.27
N LEU A 41 9.35 10.04 2.99
CA LEU A 41 10.22 11.17 3.32
C LEU A 41 9.88 12.45 2.53
N LEU A 42 9.37 12.32 1.30
CA LEU A 42 8.90 13.48 0.54
C LEU A 42 7.60 14.04 1.11
N PHE A 43 6.71 13.16 1.57
CA PHE A 43 5.48 13.54 2.26
C PHE A 43 5.79 14.29 3.58
N GLU A 44 6.66 13.74 4.42
CA GLU A 44 7.11 14.38 5.68
C GLU A 44 7.75 15.76 5.45
N LYS A 45 8.42 15.95 4.31
CA LYS A 45 9.03 17.24 3.94
C LYS A 45 8.05 18.23 3.30
N GLY A 46 6.76 17.90 3.22
CA GLY A 46 5.74 18.71 2.56
C GLY A 46 5.93 18.83 1.04
N LYS A 47 6.78 17.99 0.44
CA LYS A 47 7.06 17.96 -1.01
C LYS A 47 6.10 17.05 -1.78
N LEU A 48 5.24 16.33 -1.05
CA LEU A 48 4.17 15.51 -1.57
C LEU A 48 2.95 15.73 -0.66
N SER A 49 1.79 15.99 -1.25
CA SER A 49 0.52 16.08 -0.53
C SER A 49 -0.30 14.81 -0.70
N TRP A 50 -1.22 14.58 0.23
CA TRP A 50 -2.14 13.45 0.13
C TRP A 50 -3.00 13.55 -1.15
N GLU A 51 -3.29 14.77 -1.59
CA GLU A 51 -4.07 15.00 -2.82
C GLU A 51 -3.35 14.50 -4.06
N ILE A 52 -2.02 14.68 -4.13
CA ILE A 52 -1.20 14.20 -5.25
C ILE A 52 -1.17 12.68 -5.26
N LEU A 53 -0.93 12.04 -4.11
CA LEU A 53 -0.92 10.59 -4.01
C LEU A 53 -2.30 9.97 -4.24
N ALA A 54 -3.37 10.66 -3.86
CA ALA A 54 -4.75 10.20 -4.06
C ALA A 54 -5.25 10.40 -5.50
N ALA A 55 -4.61 11.25 -6.31
CA ALA A 55 -5.08 11.61 -7.64
C ALA A 55 -5.32 10.40 -8.57
N PRO A 56 -4.43 9.40 -8.68
CA PRO A 56 -4.69 8.22 -9.51
C PRO A 56 -5.92 7.43 -9.05
N PHE A 57 -6.12 7.32 -7.73
CA PHE A 57 -7.26 6.61 -7.15
C PHE A 57 -8.57 7.36 -7.37
N ARG A 58 -8.56 8.70 -7.30
CA ARG A 58 -9.72 9.53 -7.63
C ARG A 58 -10.11 9.40 -9.10
N SER A 59 -9.13 9.39 -10.00
CA SER A 59 -9.38 9.16 -11.43
C SER A 59 -9.97 7.79 -11.70
N TYR A 60 -9.43 6.75 -11.06
CA TYR A 60 -9.97 5.39 -11.14
C TYR A 60 -11.40 5.30 -10.60
N ALA A 61 -11.68 5.91 -9.45
CA ALA A 61 -13.02 5.94 -8.87
C ALA A 61 -14.03 6.59 -9.83
N LYS A 62 -13.66 7.70 -10.47
CA LYS A 62 -14.49 8.37 -11.47
C LYS A 62 -14.73 7.48 -12.70
N GLU A 63 -13.70 6.81 -13.21
CA GLU A 63 -13.84 5.89 -14.36
C GLU A 63 -14.77 4.72 -14.05
N LYS A 64 -14.70 4.18 -12.83
CA LYS A 64 -15.50 3.04 -12.40
C LYS A 64 -16.86 3.41 -11.80
N GLY A 65 -17.20 4.71 -11.74
CA GLY A 65 -18.44 5.18 -11.14
C GLY A 65 -18.56 4.86 -9.65
N LEU A 66 -17.42 4.71 -8.95
CA LEU A 66 -17.39 4.38 -7.53
C LEU A 66 -17.78 5.62 -6.70
N MET A 67 -18.67 5.42 -5.75
CA MET A 67 -19.04 6.42 -4.77
C MET A 67 -18.28 6.22 -3.46
N GLU A 68 -18.30 7.25 -2.62
CA GLU A 68 -17.65 7.23 -1.30
C GLU A 68 -18.08 6.02 -0.46
N ARG A 69 -19.37 5.65 -0.50
CA ARG A 69 -19.90 4.48 0.19
C ARG A 69 -19.23 3.17 -0.24
N ASP A 70 -18.95 3.02 -1.53
CA ASP A 70 -18.37 1.80 -2.10
C ASP A 70 -16.89 1.68 -1.66
N ILE A 71 -16.21 2.83 -1.57
CA ILE A 71 -14.84 2.93 -1.06
C ILE A 71 -14.81 2.60 0.44
N LEU A 72 -15.71 3.17 1.23
CA LEU A 72 -15.80 2.92 2.67
C LEU A 72 -16.10 1.45 2.97
N GLU A 73 -17.05 0.84 2.25
CA GLU A 73 -17.38 -0.57 2.38
C GLU A 73 -16.18 -1.48 2.04
N ALA A 74 -15.45 -1.19 0.97
CA ALA A 74 -14.24 -1.93 0.60
C ALA A 74 -13.15 -1.82 1.69
N VAL A 75 -12.95 -0.62 2.23
CA VAL A 75 -11.99 -0.37 3.32
C VAL A 75 -12.41 -1.11 4.60
N GLU A 76 -13.69 -1.05 4.96
CA GLU A 76 -14.21 -1.75 6.13
C GLU A 76 -14.11 -3.26 6.00
N ARG A 77 -14.44 -3.84 4.84
CA ARG A 77 -14.22 -5.26 4.55
C ARG A 77 -12.75 -5.64 4.67
N GLY A 78 -11.84 -4.81 4.14
CA GLY A 78 -10.39 -5.01 4.30
C GLY A 78 -9.93 -4.98 5.77
N ARG A 79 -10.52 -4.09 6.58
CA ARG A 79 -10.23 -3.97 8.03
C ARG A 79 -10.85 -5.08 8.87
N SER A 80 -12.03 -5.57 8.50
CA SER A 80 -12.78 -6.59 9.24
C SER A 80 -12.40 -8.02 8.86
N GLY A 81 -11.86 -8.24 7.65
CA GLY A 81 -11.27 -9.51 7.21
C GLY A 81 -10.10 -10.00 8.06
N THR A 82 -9.52 -9.16 8.93
CA THR A 82 -8.47 -9.53 9.89
C THR A 82 -8.99 -10.01 11.25
N LYS A 83 -10.31 -9.92 11.52
CA LYS A 83 -10.89 -10.23 12.84
C LYS A 83 -11.48 -11.63 13.00
N ASN A 84 -11.43 -12.52 12.00
CA ASN A 84 -12.11 -13.82 12.10
C ASN A 84 -11.23 -15.05 11.85
N SER A 85 -10.08 -15.13 12.52
CA SER A 85 -9.30 -16.38 12.61
C SER A 85 -8.70 -16.59 14.00
N LYS A 86 -9.50 -16.45 15.06
CA LYS A 86 -9.18 -17.01 16.40
C LYS A 86 -10.39 -16.97 17.34
N SER A 87 -11.46 -17.68 16.98
CA SER A 87 -12.41 -18.17 17.98
C SER A 87 -13.20 -19.32 17.40
N ARG A 88 -12.70 -20.54 17.59
CA ARG A 88 -13.48 -21.63 18.17
C ARG A 88 -12.51 -22.73 18.62
N LYS A 89 -12.66 -23.05 19.90
CA LYS A 89 -12.10 -24.21 20.61
C LYS A 89 -12.42 -25.49 19.88
#